data_AF-A0A1V2PMZ0-F1
#
_entry.id   AF-A0A1V2PMZ0-F1
#
_cell.length_a   1.000
_cell.length_b   1.000
_cell.length_c   1.000
_cell.angle_alpha   90.00
_cell.angle_beta   90.00
_cell.angle_gamma   90.00
#
_symmetry.space_group_name_H-M   'P 1'
#
loop_
_entity.id
_entity.type
_entity.pdbx_description
1 polymer ?
#
loop_
_entity_poly.entity_id
_entity_poly.type
_entity_poly.pdbx_seq_one_letter_code
_entity_poly.pdbx_strand_id
1 'polypeptide(L)' 'MSWLSDWWNAVELWITQLPFPAQFAIVIAVLLPVCVGGAWLIDRVVDFVAGKVSPSRSAEPDCD' A
#
# COMPACT_ATOMS: atom_id res chain seq x y z
N MET A 1 0.66 5.57 -27.20
CA MET A 1 0.00 5.14 -25.95
C MET A 1 -1.45 4.68 -26.19
N SER A 2 -1.79 4.07 -27.33
CA SER A 2 -3.14 3.55 -27.60
C SER A 2 -3.37 2.18 -26.95
N TRP A 3 -2.34 1.34 -26.92
CA TRP A 3 -2.41 -0.01 -26.38
C TRP A 3 -2.91 -0.08 -24.94
N LEU A 4 -2.57 0.90 -24.11
CA LEU A 4 -3.01 0.99 -22.72
C LEU A 4 -4.51 1.32 -22.64
N SER A 5 -4.99 2.23 -23.50
CA SER A 5 -6.41 2.59 -23.59
C SER A 5 -7.24 1.42 -24.10
N ASP A 6 -6.75 0.69 -25.11
CA ASP A 6 -7.44 -0.50 -25.64
C ASP A 6 -7.53 -1.62 -24.60
N TRP A 7 -6.45 -1.84 -23.85
CA TRP A 7 -6.44 -2.80 -22.75
C TRP A 7 -7.40 -2.38 -21.62
N TRP A 8 -7.36 -1.12 -21.20
CA TRP A 8 -8.27 -0.61 -20.17
C TRP A 8 -9.74 -0.70 -20.60
N ASN A 9 -10.06 -0.37 -21.85
CA ASN A 9 -11.40 -0.51 -22.40
C ASN A 9 -11.90 -1.96 -22.31
N ALA A 10 -11.04 -2.95 -22.58
CA ALA A 10 -11.38 -4.36 -22.41
C ALA A 10 -11.64 -4.74 -20.94
N VAL A 11 -10.85 -4.18 -20.01
CA VAL A 11 -11.05 -4.37 -18.56
C VAL A 11 -12.38 -3.74 -18.11
N GLU A 12 -12.69 -2.54 -18.58
CA GLU A 12 -13.93 -1.81 -18.27
C GLU A 12 -15.16 -2.60 -18.74
N LEU A 13 -15.12 -3.11 -19.97
CA LEU A 13 -16.16 -3.99 -20.50
C LEU A 13 -16.27 -5.29 -19.70
N TRP A 14 -15.13 -5.89 -19.30
CA TRP A 14 -15.14 -7.10 -18.51
C TRP A 14 -15.75 -6.92 -17.11
N ILE A 15 -15.47 -5.80 -16.44
CA ILE A 15 -16.02 -5.52 -15.10
C ILE A 15 -17.52 -5.19 -15.18
N THR A 16 -17.93 -4.39 -16.16
CA THR A 16 -19.32 -3.90 -16.26
C THR A 16 -20.33 -4.99 -16.57
N GLN A 17 -19.94 -6.06 -17.25
CA GLN A 17 -20.80 -7.23 -17.52
C GLN A 17 -20.93 -8.20 -16.34
N LEU A 18 -20.18 -8.01 -15.25
CA LEU A 18 -20.28 -8.86 -14.05
C LEU A 18 -21.53 -8.50 -13.21
N PRO A 19 -22.11 -9.47 -12.48
CA PRO A 19 -23.17 -9.19 -11.53
C PRO A 19 -22.65 -8.31 -10.38
N PHE A 20 -23.53 -7.49 -9.80
CA PHE A 20 -23.17 -6.51 -8.75
C PHE A 20 -22.31 -7.06 -7.60
N PRO A 21 -22.58 -8.26 -7.03
CA PRO A 21 -21.74 -8.80 -5.96
C PRO A 21 -20.30 -9.07 -6.40
N ALA A 22 -20.08 -9.48 -7.64
CA ALA A 22 -18.75 -9.75 -8.18
C ALA A 22 -17.95 -8.45 -8.40
N GLN A 23 -18.60 -7.38 -8.88
CA GLN A 23 -17.97 -6.06 -8.99
C GLN A 23 -17.52 -5.56 -7.61
N PHE A 24 -18.37 -5.69 -6.60
CA PHE A 24 -18.05 -5.29 -5.23
C PHE A 24 -16.90 -6.12 -4.63
N ALA A 25 -16.86 -7.42 -4.92
CA ALA A 25 -15.75 -8.28 -4.51
C ALA A 25 -14.41 -7.82 -5.11
N ILE A 26 -14.38 -7.42 -6.39
CA ILE A 26 -13.17 -6.85 -7.03
C ILE A 26 -12.75 -5.56 -6.33
N VAL A 27 -13.70 -4.67 -6.03
CA VAL A 27 -13.43 -3.41 -5.30
C VAL A 27 -12.77 -3.70 -3.96
N ILE A 28 -13.34 -4.61 -3.15
CA ILE A 28 -12.75 -5.03 -1.87
C ILE A 28 -11.36 -5.63 -2.07
N ALA A 29 -11.19 -6.50 -3.08
CA ALA A 29 -9.92 -7.15 -3.36
C ALA A 29 -8.81 -6.17 -3.75
N VAL A 30 -9.14 -4.99 -4.29
CA VAL A 30 -8.16 -3.93 -4.55
C VAL A 30 -7.99 -3.00 -3.35
N LEU A 31 -9.09 -2.60 -2.68
CA LEU A 31 -9.05 -1.68 -1.55
C LEU A 31 -8.32 -2.25 -0.34
N LEU A 32 -8.53 -3.51 0.02
CA LEU A 32 -7.88 -4.12 1.18
C LEU A 32 -6.35 -4.12 1.05
N PRO A 33 -5.75 -4.60 -0.06
CA PRO A 33 -4.31 -4.48 -0.27
C PRO A 33 -3.80 -3.05 -0.30
N VAL A 34 -4.55 -2.10 -0.86
CA VAL A 34 -4.16 -0.68 -0.85
C VAL A 34 -4.12 -0.14 0.57
N CYS A 35 -5.11 -0.46 1.40
CA CYS A 35 -5.14 -0.07 2.81
C CYS A 35 -3.98 -0.70 3.60
N VAL A 36 -3.77 -2.02 3.43
CA VAL A 36 -2.66 -2.73 4.09
C VAL A 36 -1.30 -2.20 3.64
N GLY A 37 -1.13 -1.99 2.33
CA GLY A 37 0.10 -1.42 1.77
C GLY A 37 0.34 0.00 2.25
N GLY A 38 -0.71 0.81 2.35
CA GLY A 38 -0.65 2.17 2.91
C GLY A 38 -0.23 2.16 4.38
N ALA A 39 -0.85 1.31 5.21
CA ALA A 39 -0.46 1.14 6.61
C ALA A 39 1.00 0.71 6.75
N TRP A 40 1.41 -0.31 5.99
CA TRP A 40 2.80 -0.79 5.99
C TRP A 40 3.79 0.30 5.55
N LEU A 41 3.43 1.11 4.56
CA LEU A 41 4.26 2.22 4.10
C LEU A 41 4.42 3.28 5.20
N ILE A 42 3.33 3.60 5.91
CA ILE A 42 3.37 4.56 7.03
C ILE A 42 4.29 4.03 8.13
N ASP A 43 4.11 2.77 8.55
CA ASP A 43 4.97 2.15 9.57
C ASP A 43 6.45 2.21 9.15
N ARG A 44 6.74 1.89 7.89
CA ARG A 44 8.10 1.93 7.34
C ARG A 44 8.71 3.34 7.37
N VAL A 45 7.90 4.35 7.05
CA VAL A 45 8.33 5.76 7.09
C VAL A 45 8.57 6.21 8.53
N VAL A 46 7.70 5.83 9.47
CA VAL A 46 7.84 6.14 10.89
C VAL A 46 9.12 5.51 11.44
N ASP A 47 9.37 4.22 11.17
CA ASP A 47 10.59 3.52 11.61
C ASP A 47 11.86 4.16 11.03
N PHE A 48 11.82 4.55 9.76
CA PHE A 48 12.94 5.22 9.10
C PHE A 48 13.25 6.58 9.74
N VAL A 49 12.21 7.37 10.04
CA VAL A 49 12.36 8.65 10.71
C VAL A 49 12.83 8.47 12.15
N ALA A 50 12.26 7.53 12.90
CA ALA A 50 12.66 7.23 14.27
C ALA A 50 14.13 6.78 14.36
N GLY A 51 14.57 5.90 13.46
CA GLY A 51 15.97 5.46 13.39
C GLY A 51 16.95 6.59 13.05
N LYS A 52 16.50 7.60 12.28
CA LYS A 52 17.32 8.77 11.92
C LYS A 52 17.27 9.87 12.97
N VAL A 53 16.19 9.95 13.74
CA VAL A 53 15.99 10.96 14.80
C VAL A 53 16.59 10.51 16.12
N SER A 54 16.77 9.20 16.36
CA SER A 54 17.40 8.68 17.57
C SER A 54 18.80 9.28 17.74
N PRO A 55 18.95 10.33 18.58
CA PRO A 55 20.26 10.82 18.93
C PRO A 55 20.84 9.69 19.76
N SER A 56 22.07 9.28 19.43
CA SER A 56 22.85 8.34 20.22
C SER A 56 22.57 8.62 21.70
N ARG A 57 21.79 7.76 22.38
CA ARG A 57 21.78 7.75 23.83
C ARG A 57 23.21 7.39 24.15
N SER A 58 23.95 8.42 24.53
CA SER A 58 25.35 8.37 24.89
C SER A 58 25.59 7.08 25.66
N ALA A 59 26.66 6.39 25.27
CA ALA A 59 27.31 5.38 26.08
C ALA A 59 27.27 5.85 27.55
N GLU A 60 26.42 5.23 28.36
CA GLU A 60 26.58 5.31 29.80
C GLU A 60 27.70 4.29 30.08
N PRO A 61 28.90 4.76 30.45
CA PRO A 61 30.05 3.89 30.59
C PRO A 61 29.85 2.97 31.78
N ASP A 62 30.28 1.73 31.57
CA ASP A 62 30.67 0.76 32.58
C ASP A 62 31.20 1.47 33.85
N CYS A 63 30.44 1.37 34.94
CA CYS A 63 30.93 1.63 36.28
C CYS A 63 30.68 0.36 37.10
N ASP A 64 31.77 -0.41 37.23
CA ASP A 64 32.17 -1.31 38.33
C ASP A 64 31.24 -2.45 38.76
#